data_AF-A0AAW9J7F5-F1
#
_entry.id   AF-A0AAW9J7F5-F1
#
_cell.length_a   1.000
_cell.length_b   1.000
_cell.length_c   1.000
_cell.angle_alpha   90.00
_cell.angle_beta   90.00
_cell.angle_gamma   90.00
#
_symmetry.space_group_name_H-M   'P 1'
#
loop_
_entity.id
_entity.type
_entity.pdbx_description
1 polymer ?
#
loop_
_entity_poly.entity_id
_entity_poly.type
_entity_poly.pdbx_seq_one_letter_code
_entity_poly.pdbx_strand_id
1 'polypeptide(L)'
;DGFAIKSKGSVFYSPADGVISMLFPSKHAYALTLEDGMEILVHIGINTVTEEGKGFKCNLNVGDKVKSGDEIVSIDRSYLEDKGYDLTTMIIFY
;
A
#
# COMPACT_ATOMS: atom_id res chain seq x y z
N ASP A 1 -1.05 -16.70 1.73
CA ASP A 1 -1.22 -16.84 0.26
C ASP A 1 -1.29 -15.44 -0.35
N GLY A 2 -1.23 -15.26 -1.66
CA GLY A 2 -1.31 -13.92 -2.25
C GLY A 2 -0.99 -13.86 -3.73
N PHE A 3 -0.84 -12.64 -4.23
CA PHE A 3 -0.44 -12.38 -5.60
C PHE A 3 0.32 -11.05 -5.69
N ALA A 4 0.94 -10.80 -6.85
CA ALA A 4 1.59 -9.53 -7.14
C ALA A 4 0.98 -8.89 -8.39
N ILE A 5 0.89 -7.56 -8.39
CA ILE A 5 0.39 -6.76 -9.52
C ILE A 5 1.48 -5.80 -9.98
N LYS A 6 1.80 -5.83 -11.28
CA LYS A 6 2.52 -4.74 -11.93
C LYS A 6 1.54 -3.61 -12.24
N SER A 7 1.36 -2.71 -11.28
CA SER A 7 0.38 -1.63 -11.39
C SER A 7 0.78 -0.63 -12.49
N LYS A 8 -0.20 0.01 -13.12
CA LYS A 8 0.02 1.16 -14.02
C LYS A 8 -0.38 2.50 -13.39
N GLY A 9 -1.29 2.47 -12.42
CA GLY A 9 -1.75 3.66 -11.71
C GLY A 9 -0.80 4.07 -10.58
N SER A 10 -0.99 5.28 -10.07
CA SER A 10 -0.17 5.85 -8.98
C SER A 10 -0.92 5.95 -7.66
N VAL A 11 -2.15 5.40 -7.59
CA VAL A 11 -3.00 5.44 -6.41
C VAL A 11 -3.43 4.03 -6.06
N PHE A 12 -3.29 3.69 -4.78
CA PHE A 12 -3.64 2.42 -4.18
C PHE A 12 -4.90 2.62 -3.34
N TYR A 13 -5.92 1.85 -3.69
CA TYR A 13 -7.24 1.93 -3.07
C TYR A 13 -7.46 0.72 -2.16
N SER A 14 -8.35 0.87 -1.16
CA SER A 14 -8.75 -0.25 -0.35
C SER A 14 -9.47 -1.29 -1.21
N PRO A 15 -9.07 -2.57 -1.20
CA PRO A 15 -9.78 -3.61 -1.94
C PRO A 15 -11.11 -4.00 -1.28
N ALA A 16 -11.25 -3.73 0.02
CA ALA A 16 -12.41 -4.13 0.83
C ALA A 16 -12.66 -3.15 1.98
N ASP A 17 -13.77 -3.31 2.66
CA ASP A 17 -14.08 -2.57 3.88
C ASP A 17 -13.23 -3.10 5.04
N GLY A 18 -12.62 -2.22 5.83
CA GLY A 18 -11.76 -2.66 6.93
C GLY A 18 -11.18 -1.51 7.74
N VAL A 19 -10.15 -1.85 8.52
CA VAL A 19 -9.40 -0.92 9.36
C VAL A 19 -7.92 -0.96 8.98
N ILE A 20 -7.27 0.20 8.89
CA ILE A 20 -5.81 0.27 8.75
C ILE A 20 -5.17 -0.27 10.04
N SER A 21 -4.71 -1.52 10.01
CA SER A 21 -4.13 -2.19 11.18
C SER A 21 -2.64 -1.91 11.32
N MET A 22 -1.96 -1.63 10.20
CA MET A 22 -0.56 -1.25 10.19
C MET A 22 -0.29 -0.23 9.08
N LEU A 23 0.53 0.76 9.37
CA LEU A 23 1.07 1.69 8.38
C LEU A 23 2.56 1.86 8.64
N PHE A 24 3.38 1.53 7.64
CA PHE A 24 4.83 1.64 7.79
C PHE A 24 5.26 3.12 7.75
N PRO A 25 6.28 3.54 8.51
CA PRO A 25 6.71 4.95 8.55
C PRO A 25 7.07 5.53 7.18
N SER A 26 7.69 4.73 6.31
CA SER A 26 8.01 5.12 4.93
C SER A 26 6.82 4.99 3.96
N LYS A 27 5.63 4.60 4.43
CA LYS A 27 4.37 4.54 3.69
C LYS A 27 4.35 3.64 2.44
N HIS A 28 5.44 2.91 2.18
CA HIS A 28 5.54 1.94 1.09
C HIS A 28 4.67 0.69 1.31
N ALA A 29 4.23 0.45 2.55
CA ALA A 29 3.41 -0.70 2.89
C ALA A 29 2.36 -0.33 3.95
N TYR A 30 1.24 -1.04 3.91
CA TYR A 30 0.14 -0.94 4.86
C TYR A 30 -0.59 -2.27 4.97
N ALA A 31 -1.25 -2.50 6.11
CA ALA A 31 -2.12 -3.65 6.33
C ALA A 31 -3.55 -3.20 6.64
N LEU A 32 -4.50 -3.99 6.16
CA LEU A 32 -5.93 -3.87 6.44
C LEU A 32 -6.40 -5.11 7.18
N THR A 33 -7.12 -4.94 8.29
CA THR A 33 -7.87 -6.04 8.92
C THR A 33 -9.34 -5.88 8.54
N LEU A 34 -9.94 -6.92 7.96
CA LEU A 34 -11.36 -6.96 7.60
C LEU A 34 -12.22 -7.39 8.81
N GLU A 35 -13.54 -7.25 8.68
CA GLU A 35 -14.47 -7.62 9.76
C GLU A 35 -14.45 -9.11 10.11
N ASP A 36 -14.09 -9.98 9.17
CA ASP A 36 -13.96 -11.43 9.37
C ASP A 36 -12.61 -11.85 9.99
N GLY A 37 -11.72 -10.89 10.25
CA GLY A 37 -10.41 -11.10 10.82
C GLY A 37 -9.30 -11.39 9.81
N MET A 38 -9.61 -11.49 8.50
CA MET A 38 -8.56 -11.61 7.47
C MET A 38 -7.70 -10.35 7.44
N GLU A 39 -6.39 -10.51 7.33
CA GLU A 39 -5.47 -9.38 7.12
C GLU A 39 -4.92 -9.36 5.70
N ILE A 40 -4.98 -8.18 5.08
CA ILE A 40 -4.42 -7.91 3.76
C ILE A 40 -3.23 -6.98 3.93
N LEU A 41 -2.02 -7.49 3.68
CA LEU A 41 -0.81 -6.67 3.61
C LEU A 41 -0.54 -6.27 2.15
N VAL A 42 -0.38 -4.97 1.91
CA VAL A 42 0.00 -4.40 0.63
C VAL A 42 1.41 -3.81 0.75
N HIS A 43 2.33 -4.27 -0.09
CA HIS A 43 3.71 -3.78 -0.16
C HIS A 43 4.00 -3.24 -1.57
N ILE A 44 4.18 -1.93 -1.68
CA ILE A 44 4.27 -1.19 -2.94
C ILE A 44 5.71 -1.16 -3.45
N GLY A 45 5.97 -1.91 -4.51
CA GLY A 45 7.28 -2.02 -5.15
C GLY A 45 8.30 -2.85 -4.36
N ILE A 46 9.46 -3.06 -4.96
CA ILE A 46 10.55 -3.86 -4.39
C ILE A 46 11.64 -2.94 -3.86
N ASN A 47 12.09 -3.17 -2.61
CA ASN A 47 13.09 -2.37 -1.90
C ASN A 47 12.75 -0.89 -1.70
N THR A 48 11.52 -0.45 -1.98
CA THR A 48 11.08 0.96 -1.90
C THR A 48 11.09 1.54 -0.48
N VAL A 49 11.20 0.70 0.56
CA VAL A 49 11.43 1.13 1.95
C VAL A 49 12.64 2.07 2.07
N THR A 50 13.65 1.92 1.23
CA THR A 50 14.88 2.74 1.23
C THR A 50 14.67 4.18 0.82
N GLU A 51 13.50 4.53 0.26
CA GLU A 51 13.14 5.92 -0.03
C GLU A 51 12.69 6.70 1.22
N GLU A 52 12.52 6.02 2.36
CA GLU A 52 12.19 6.65 3.64
C GLU A 52 10.95 7.57 3.56
N GLY A 53 9.98 7.20 2.72
CA GLY A 53 8.74 7.96 2.50
C GLY A 53 8.78 8.96 1.36
N LYS A 54 9.94 9.19 0.72
CA LYS A 54 10.01 10.03 -0.49
C LYS A 54 9.25 9.37 -1.63
N GLY A 55 8.38 10.13 -2.28
CA GLY A 55 7.51 9.61 -3.33
C GLY A 55 6.30 8.84 -2.82
N PHE A 56 6.01 8.81 -1.52
CA PHE A 56 4.81 8.21 -0.95
C PHE A 56 3.98 9.22 -0.16
N LYS A 57 2.67 9.22 -0.38
CA LYS A 57 1.70 10.04 0.34
C LYS A 57 0.58 9.17 0.88
N CYS A 58 0.30 9.34 2.17
CA CYS A 58 -0.81 8.72 2.88
C CYS A 58 -1.28 9.73 3.92
N ASN A 59 -2.60 9.94 3.97
CA ASN A 59 -3.26 10.85 4.93
C ASN A 59 -4.05 10.09 6.01
N LEU A 60 -3.98 8.76 6.00
CA LEU A 60 -4.62 7.89 6.97
C LEU A 60 -3.66 7.51 8.09
N ASN A 61 -4.22 7.07 9.20
CA ASN A 61 -3.53 6.61 10.39
C ASN A 61 -3.97 5.18 10.74
N VAL A 62 -3.16 4.51 11.56
CA VAL A 62 -3.57 3.22 12.15
C VAL A 62 -4.84 3.42 12.98
N GLY A 63 -5.82 2.54 12.78
CA GLY A 63 -7.15 2.60 13.40
C GLY A 63 -8.21 3.28 12.53
N ASP A 64 -7.83 3.95 11.44
CA ASP A 64 -8.80 4.57 10.53
C ASP A 64 -9.60 3.49 9.79
N LYS A 65 -10.91 3.71 9.68
CA LYS A 65 -11.83 2.86 8.92
C LYS A 65 -11.83 3.29 7.46
N VAL A 66 -11.83 2.31 6.55
CA VAL A 66 -11.88 2.53 5.10
C VAL A 66 -12.93 1.64 4.47
N LYS A 67 -13.48 2.11 3.35
CA LYS A 67 -14.38 1.37 2.47
C LYS A 67 -13.66 0.93 1.21
N SER A 68 -14.17 -0.12 0.57
CA SER A 68 -13.70 -0.53 -0.75
C SER A 68 -13.73 0.66 -1.72
N GLY A 69 -12.60 0.93 -2.38
CA GLY A 69 -12.43 2.07 -3.28
C GLY A 69 -11.94 3.36 -2.64
N ASP A 70 -11.78 3.44 -1.31
CA ASP A 70 -11.15 4.59 -0.65
C ASP A 70 -9.65 4.64 -0.98
N GLU A 71 -9.12 5.85 -1.23
CA GLU A 71 -7.68 6.05 -1.43
C GLU A 71 -6.90 5.81 -0.12
N ILE A 72 -5.87 4.97 -0.19
CA ILE A 72 -5.00 4.66 0.96
C ILE A 72 -3.65 5.36 0.80
N VAL A 73 -2.94 5.02 -0.29
CA VAL A 73 -1.60 5.55 -0.59
C VAL A 73 -1.57 6.02 -2.04
N SER A 74 -0.96 7.18 -2.27
CA SER A 74 -0.55 7.62 -3.61
C SER A 74 0.97 7.73 -3.70
N ILE A 75 1.50 7.48 -4.90
CA ILE A 75 2.93 7.50 -5.17
C ILE A 75 3.30 8.54 -6.23
N ASP A 76 4.49 9.13 -6.10
CA ASP A 76 5.16 9.79 -7.22
C ASP A 76 5.84 8.71 -8.07
N ARG A 77 5.05 8.19 -9.02
CA ARG A 77 5.44 7.06 -9.85
C ARG A 77 6.68 7.36 -10.69
N SER A 78 6.71 8.53 -11.33
CA SER A 78 7.83 8.92 -12.19
C SER A 78 9.12 9.00 -11.38
N TYR A 79 9.08 9.62 -10.20
CA TYR A 79 10.23 9.69 -9.29
C TYR A 79 10.77 8.29 -8.91
N LEU A 80 9.89 7.34 -8.59
CA LEU A 80 10.30 5.99 -8.22
C LEU A 80 10.82 5.20 -9.43
N GLU A 81 10.19 5.31 -10.59
CA GLU A 81 10.62 4.64 -11.83
C GLU A 81 11.96 5.22 -12.35
N ASP A 82 12.17 6.53 -12.27
CA ASP A 82 13.43 7.19 -12.66
C ASP A 82 14.62 6.76 -11.79
N LYS A 83 14.35 6.35 -10.54
CA LYS A 83 15.34 5.74 -9.65
C LYS A 83 15.56 4.24 -9.88
N GLY A 84 14.80 3.63 -10.79
CA GLY A 84 14.92 2.23 -11.16
C GLY A 84 14.22 1.25 -10.23
N TYR A 85 13.28 1.69 -9.39
CA TYR A 85 12.50 0.77 -8.56
C TYR A 85 11.51 -0.03 -9.41
N ASP A 86 11.42 -1.34 -9.13
CA ASP A 86 10.33 -2.16 -9.65
C ASP A 86 9.08 -1.93 -8.80
N LEU A 87 8.02 -1.36 -9.41
CA LEU A 87 6.75 -1.07 -8.74
C LEU A 87 5.77 -2.25 -8.69
N THR A 88 6.24 -3.46 -8.99
CA THR A 88 5.49 -4.69 -8.73
C THR A 88 5.08 -4.74 -7.26
N THR A 89 3.77 -4.67 -7.02
CA THR A 89 3.18 -4.55 -5.70
C THR A 89 2.67 -5.91 -5.24
N MET A 90 3.07 -6.32 -4.04
CA MET A 90 2.66 -7.59 -3.45
C MET A 90 1.42 -7.39 -2.58
N ILE A 91 0.47 -8.31 -2.70
CA ILE A 91 -0.75 -8.39 -1.88
C ILE A 91 -0.77 -9.76 -1.22
N ILE A 92 -0.70 -9.77 0.11
CA ILE A 92 -0.54 -10.99 0.91
C ILE A 92 -1.72 -11.09 1.88
N PHE A 93 -2.32 -12.28 1.93
CA PHE A 93 -3.42 -12.63 2.83
C PHE A 93 -2.90 -13.45 4.01
N TYR A 94 -3.23 -13.01 5.22
CA TYR A 94 -2.98 -13.67 6.49
C TYR A 94 -4.29 -14.09 7.16
#